data_AF-A0A966QF89-F1
#
_entry.id   AF-A0A966QF89-F1
#
_cell.length_a   1.000
_cell.length_b   1.000
_cell.length_c   1.000
_cell.angle_alpha   90.00
_cell.angle_beta   90.00
_cell.angle_gamma   90.00
#
_symmetry.space_group_name_H-M   'P 1'
#
loop_
_entity.id
_entity.type
_entity.pdbx_description
1 polymer ?
#
loop_
_entity_poly.entity_id
_entity_poly.type
_entity_poly.pdbx_seq_one_letter_code
_entity_poly.pdbx_strand_id
1 'polypeptide(L)'
;MYKRIPWRSIAVITILLVTISAITIYLIRSPKLFELLKNTSPVVVTLIFILYLLFILSLAFINDATLKLCKQPIKASESLLVTMYSSVVNFFGPLQSGPAFRALYFKKLHNVDLKKFTLATFAYYIFYALFSGIFLLASSITWWLLTLFAAGFSLVFIYAKARPYTLNKIKILNLRFIGYLGIATLVQILIQAV
;
A
#
# COMPACT_ATOMS: atom_id res chain seq x y z
N MET A 1 -44.41 -2.63 4.77
CA MET A 1 -43.01 -2.90 5.17
C MET A 1 -42.20 -3.27 3.93
N TYR A 2 -41.56 -2.31 3.26
CA TYR A 2 -40.77 -2.61 2.05
C TYR A 2 -39.52 -3.41 2.44
N LYS A 3 -39.43 -4.67 2.02
CA LYS A 3 -38.23 -5.50 2.14
C LYS A 3 -37.11 -4.78 1.41
N ARG A 4 -36.11 -4.26 2.13
CA ARG A 4 -34.93 -3.65 1.52
C ARG A 4 -34.26 -4.71 0.65
N ILE A 5 -34.31 -4.52 -0.67
CA ILE A 5 -33.60 -5.36 -1.62
C ILE A 5 -32.13 -5.44 -1.18
N PRO A 6 -31.50 -6.63 -1.12
CA PRO A 6 -30.12 -6.77 -0.71
C PRO A 6 -29.18 -6.36 -1.86
N TRP A 7 -29.20 -5.08 -2.22
CA TRP A 7 -28.40 -4.51 -3.32
C TRP A 7 -26.91 -4.85 -3.21
N ARG A 8 -26.38 -4.98 -1.99
CA ARG A 8 -25.00 -5.42 -1.74
C ARG A 8 -24.75 -6.84 -2.24
N SER A 9 -25.62 -7.78 -1.90
CA SER A 9 -25.49 -9.18 -2.32
C SER A 9 -25.62 -9.30 -3.83
N ILE A 10 -26.56 -8.56 -4.43
CA ILE A 10 -26.73 -8.51 -5.88
C ILE A 10 -25.47 -7.96 -6.54
N ALA A 11 -24.93 -6.84 -6.07
CA ALA A 11 -23.71 -6.25 -6.62
C ALA A 11 -22.50 -7.19 -6.52
N VAL A 12 -22.31 -7.87 -5.38
CA VAL A 12 -21.23 -8.84 -5.18
C VAL A 12 -21.36 -10.01 -6.16
N ILE A 13 -22.56 -10.58 -6.30
CA ILE A 13 -22.83 -11.69 -7.23
C ILE A 13 -22.57 -11.23 -8.67
N THR A 14 -23.07 -10.05 -9.06
CA THR A 14 -22.85 -9.49 -10.40
C THR A 14 -21.36 -9.31 -10.70
N ILE A 15 -20.60 -8.70 -9.78
CA ILE A 15 -19.15 -8.50 -9.95
C ILE A 15 -18.44 -9.84 -10.10
N LEU A 16 -18.78 -10.84 -9.26
CA LEU A 16 -18.21 -12.18 -9.36
C LEU A 16 -18.50 -12.83 -10.72
N LEU A 17 -19.75 -12.81 -11.17
CA LEU A 17 -20.15 -13.39 -12.45
C LEU A 17 -19.46 -12.70 -13.63
N VAL A 18 -19.38 -11.36 -13.62
CA VAL A 18 -18.69 -10.59 -14.66
C VAL A 18 -17.19 -10.93 -14.67
N THR A 19 -16.56 -11.03 -13.50
CA THR A 19 -15.13 -11.35 -13.39
C THR A 19 -14.84 -12.76 -13.89
N ILE A 20 -15.62 -13.76 -13.46
CA ILE A 20 -15.49 -15.15 -13.92
C ILE A 20 -15.69 -15.21 -15.44
N SER A 21 -16.75 -14.59 -15.95
CA SER A 21 -17.04 -14.57 -17.39
C SER A 21 -15.91 -13.93 -18.18
N ALA A 22 -15.37 -12.80 -17.72
CA ALA A 22 -14.24 -12.13 -18.36
C ALA A 22 -12.99 -13.02 -18.40
N ILE A 23 -12.66 -13.70 -17.29
CA ILE A 23 -11.54 -14.64 -17.22
C ILE A 23 -11.76 -15.81 -18.19
N THR A 24 -12.93 -16.43 -18.18
CA THR A 24 -13.25 -17.56 -19.07
C THR A 24 -13.16 -17.15 -20.55
N ILE A 25 -13.75 -16.01 -20.93
CA ILE A 25 -13.69 -15.49 -22.30
C ILE A 25 -12.24 -15.22 -22.70
N TYR A 26 -11.44 -14.63 -21.81
CA TYR A 26 -10.04 -14.32 -22.08
C TYR A 26 -9.19 -15.58 -22.27
N LEU A 27 -9.40 -16.61 -21.45
CA LEU A 27 -8.72 -17.90 -21.55
C LEU A 27 -9.07 -18.64 -22.85
N ILE A 28 -10.34 -18.64 -23.25
CA ILE A 28 -10.78 -19.25 -24.51
C ILE A 28 -10.16 -18.53 -25.71
N ARG A 29 -10.09 -17.19 -25.68
CA ARG A 29 -9.49 -16.38 -26.76
C ARG A 29 -7.97 -16.48 -26.82
N SER A 30 -7.32 -16.93 -25.76
CA SER A 30 -5.86 -16.98 -25.64
C SER A 30 -5.37 -18.41 -25.36
N PRO A 31 -5.49 -19.36 -26.31
CA PRO A 31 -5.15 -20.76 -26.09
C PRO A 31 -3.67 -20.97 -25.71
N LYS A 32 -2.76 -20.12 -26.23
CA LYS A 32 -1.35 -20.11 -25.83
C LYS A 32 -1.14 -19.88 -24.32
N LEU A 33 -2.02 -19.10 -23.69
CA LEU A 33 -1.93 -18.76 -22.27
C LEU A 33 -2.37 -19.95 -21.40
N PHE A 34 -3.35 -20.72 -21.88
CA PHE A 34 -3.77 -21.97 -21.25
C PHE A 34 -2.67 -23.02 -21.27
N GLU A 35 -1.97 -23.17 -22.39
CA GLU A 35 -0.80 -24.05 -22.49
C GLU A 35 0.33 -23.61 -21.55
N LEU A 36 0.61 -22.30 -21.46
CA LEU A 36 1.60 -21.76 -20.54
C LEU A 36 1.25 -22.06 -19.08
N LEU A 37 -0.02 -21.87 -18.69
CA LEU A 37 -0.50 -22.16 -17.34
C LEU A 37 -0.40 -23.65 -17.00
N LYS A 38 -0.72 -24.52 -17.96
CA LYS A 38 -0.62 -25.99 -17.78
C LYS A 38 0.82 -26.45 -17.56
N ASN A 39 1.79 -25.75 -18.17
CA ASN A 39 3.21 -26.04 -18.04
C ASN A 39 3.89 -25.25 -16.89
N THR A 40 3.16 -24.37 -16.20
CA THR A 40 3.70 -23.61 -15.07
C THR A 40 3.75 -24.50 -13.83
N SER A 41 4.91 -24.55 -13.16
CA SER A 41 5.08 -25.32 -11.94
C SER A 41 4.12 -24.84 -10.82
N PRO A 42 3.36 -25.74 -10.17
CA PRO A 42 2.51 -25.40 -9.02
C PRO A 42 3.28 -24.75 -7.86
N VAL A 43 4.57 -25.05 -7.75
CA VAL A 43 5.47 -24.44 -6.76
C VAL A 43 5.58 -22.93 -6.98
N VAL A 44 5.72 -22.50 -8.24
CA VAL A 44 5.81 -21.07 -8.60
C VAL A 44 4.51 -20.35 -8.27
N VAL A 45 3.37 -20.97 -8.60
CA VAL A 45 2.04 -20.40 -8.28
C VAL A 45 1.86 -20.25 -6.76
N THR A 46 2.23 -21.27 -5.99
CA THR A 46 2.14 -21.26 -4.53
C THR A 46 3.06 -20.20 -3.93
N LEU A 47 4.28 -20.08 -4.44
CA LEU A 47 5.24 -19.08 -4.00
C LEU A 47 4.73 -17.66 -4.25
N ILE A 48 4.23 -17.37 -5.46
CA ILE A 48 3.64 -16.07 -5.80
C ILE A 48 2.48 -15.75 -4.86
N PHE A 49 1.63 -16.73 -4.57
CA PHE A 49 0.50 -16.54 -3.65
C PHE A 49 0.97 -16.19 -2.24
N ILE A 50 1.99 -16.88 -1.71
CA ILE A 50 2.58 -16.59 -0.40
C ILE A 50 3.20 -15.19 -0.38
N LEU A 51 4.00 -14.83 -1.41
CA LEU A 51 4.61 -13.50 -1.53
C LEU A 51 3.54 -12.41 -1.56
N TYR A 52 2.43 -12.64 -2.27
CA TYR A 52 1.31 -11.72 -2.31
C TYR A 52 0.61 -11.55 -0.95
N LEU A 53 0.44 -12.63 -0.18
CA LEU A 53 -0.07 -12.54 1.20
C LEU A 53 0.87 -11.74 2.11
N LEU A 54 2.17 -11.97 2.02
CA LEU A 54 3.18 -11.22 2.76
C LEU A 54 3.20 -9.74 2.37
N PHE A 55 2.99 -9.43 1.10
CA PHE A 55 2.84 -8.07 0.61
C PHE A 55 1.61 -7.37 1.21
N ILE A 56 0.44 -8.03 1.22
CA ILE A 56 -0.76 -7.49 1.88
C ILE A 56 -0.53 -7.26 3.38
N LEU A 57 0.14 -8.20 4.05
CA LEU A 57 0.44 -8.07 5.47
C LEU A 57 1.36 -6.87 5.76
N SER A 58 2.38 -6.68 4.93
CA SER A 58 3.29 -5.52 5.01
C SER A 58 2.52 -4.21 4.83
N LEU A 59 1.59 -4.17 3.87
CA LEU A 59 0.73 -3.02 3.65
C LEU A 59 -0.20 -2.74 4.86
N ALA A 60 -0.68 -3.77 5.54
CA ALA A 60 -1.46 -3.63 6.76
C ALA A 60 -0.63 -3.05 7.92
N PHE A 61 0.65 -3.41 8.03
CA PHE A 61 1.56 -2.81 9.01
C PHE A 61 1.88 -1.35 8.70
N ILE A 62 2.09 -1.00 7.44
CA ILE A 62 2.25 0.40 7.00
C ILE A 62 1.01 1.21 7.36
N ASN A 63 -0.18 0.66 7.13
CA ASN A 63 -1.44 1.32 7.44
C ASN A 63 -1.63 1.51 8.96
N ASP A 64 -1.27 0.51 9.77
CA ASP A 64 -1.24 0.62 11.24
C ASP A 64 -0.23 1.69 11.71
N ALA A 65 0.98 1.71 11.16
CA ALA A 65 2.00 2.72 11.46
C ALA A 65 1.52 4.14 11.11
N THR A 66 0.86 4.30 9.96
CA THR A 66 0.28 5.57 9.49
C THR A 66 -0.76 6.10 10.47
N LEU A 67 -1.60 5.22 11.01
CA LEU A 67 -2.64 5.57 11.99
C LEU A 67 -2.05 5.88 13.39
N LYS A 68 -1.04 5.13 13.82
CA LYS A 68 -0.28 5.42 15.04
C LYS A 68 0.44 6.77 14.95
N LEU A 69 0.98 7.14 13.78
CA LEU A 69 1.50 8.50 13.50
C LEU A 69 0.40 9.56 13.65
N CYS A 70 -0.84 9.24 13.30
CA CYS A 70 -2.00 10.12 13.49
C CYS A 70 -2.56 10.11 14.94
N LYS A 71 -1.95 9.38 15.87
CA LYS A 71 -2.40 9.18 17.27
C LYS A 71 -3.75 8.45 17.37
N GLN A 72 -4.08 7.62 16.40
CA GLN A 72 -5.35 6.87 16.33
C GLN A 72 -5.04 5.38 16.16
N PRO A 73 -4.58 4.67 17.21
CA PRO A 73 -4.29 3.25 17.10
C PRO A 73 -5.57 2.45 16.86
N ILE A 74 -5.51 1.49 15.94
CA ILE A 74 -6.62 0.57 15.65
C ILE A 74 -6.19 -0.88 15.91
N LYS A 75 -7.15 -1.81 15.93
CA LYS A 75 -6.82 -3.24 16.03
C LYS A 75 -6.15 -3.72 14.74
N ALA A 76 -5.14 -4.58 14.86
CA ALA A 76 -4.42 -5.13 13.70
C ALA A 76 -5.33 -5.87 12.72
N SER A 77 -6.34 -6.59 13.22
CA SER A 77 -7.35 -7.26 12.41
C SER A 77 -8.17 -6.29 11.56
N GLU A 78 -8.49 -5.11 12.11
CA GLU A 78 -9.18 -4.06 11.36
C GLU A 78 -8.27 -3.43 10.31
N SER A 79 -6.99 -3.18 10.63
CA SER A 79 -6.03 -2.66 9.65
C SER A 79 -5.87 -3.63 8.47
N LEU A 80 -5.79 -4.93 8.74
CA LEU A 80 -5.72 -5.96 7.71
C LEU A 80 -6.98 -5.99 6.85
N LEU A 81 -8.16 -5.97 7.47
CA LEU A 81 -9.44 -5.99 6.77
C LEU A 81 -9.57 -4.79 5.82
N VAL A 82 -9.28 -3.58 6.31
CA VAL A 82 -9.33 -2.36 5.50
C VAL A 82 -8.31 -2.41 4.38
N THR A 83 -7.13 -2.97 4.63
CA THR A 83 -6.09 -3.15 3.61
C THR A 83 -6.56 -4.09 2.50
N MET A 84 -7.17 -5.23 2.84
CA MET A 84 -7.73 -6.15 1.86
C MET A 84 -8.80 -5.47 0.98
N TYR A 85 -9.75 -4.75 1.59
CA TYR A 85 -10.75 -3.98 0.84
C TYR A 85 -10.11 -2.90 -0.03
N SER A 86 -9.14 -2.15 0.52
CA SER A 86 -8.43 -1.11 -0.21
C SER A 86 -7.63 -1.66 -1.38
N SER A 87 -7.07 -2.88 -1.28
CA SER A 87 -6.35 -3.52 -2.38
C SER A 87 -7.30 -3.85 -3.52
N VAL A 88 -8.47 -4.42 -3.23
CA VAL A 88 -9.52 -4.67 -4.25
C VAL A 88 -9.95 -3.36 -4.91
N VAL A 89 -10.20 -2.32 -4.12
CA VAL A 89 -10.54 -0.98 -4.63
C VAL A 89 -9.39 -0.36 -5.45
N ASN A 90 -8.12 -0.64 -5.12
CA ASN A 90 -6.98 -0.21 -5.92
C ASN A 90 -6.92 -0.91 -7.29
N PHE A 91 -7.29 -2.19 -7.35
CA PHE A 91 -7.28 -2.96 -8.60
C PHE A 91 -8.44 -2.58 -9.54
N PHE A 92 -9.64 -2.38 -8.99
CA PHE A 92 -10.84 -2.12 -9.80
C PHE A 92 -11.27 -0.66 -9.84
N GLY A 93 -10.84 0.15 -8.89
CA GLY A 93 -11.22 1.55 -8.79
C GLY A 93 -10.38 2.44 -9.71
N PRO A 94 -10.97 3.51 -10.27
CA PRO A 94 -10.25 4.46 -11.10
C PRO A 94 -9.11 5.11 -10.30
N LEU A 95 -7.99 5.39 -10.97
CA LEU A 95 -6.84 6.13 -10.42
C LEU A 95 -6.22 5.51 -9.15
N GLN A 96 -6.30 4.19 -8.97
CA GLN A 96 -5.80 3.51 -7.76
C GLN A 96 -6.40 4.14 -6.48
N SER A 97 -7.73 4.25 -6.44
CA SER A 97 -8.49 4.98 -5.41
C SER A 97 -8.37 4.46 -3.95
N GLY A 98 -7.57 3.43 -3.68
CA GLY A 98 -7.40 2.83 -2.35
C GLY A 98 -6.90 3.78 -1.25
N PRO A 99 -5.94 4.70 -1.49
CA PRO A 99 -5.57 5.71 -0.49
C PRO A 99 -6.74 6.62 -0.12
N ALA A 100 -7.57 7.01 -1.10
CA ALA A 100 -8.76 7.82 -0.86
C ALA A 100 -9.83 7.03 -0.09
N PHE A 101 -10.05 5.75 -0.45
CA PHE A 101 -10.93 4.85 0.27
C PHE A 101 -10.52 4.72 1.75
N ARG A 102 -9.24 4.48 2.03
CA ARG A 102 -8.69 4.41 3.39
C ARG A 102 -8.89 5.71 4.16
N ALA A 103 -8.57 6.84 3.55
CA ALA A 103 -8.74 8.15 4.17
C ALA A 103 -10.21 8.40 4.58
N LEU A 104 -11.16 8.10 3.70
CA LEU A 104 -12.59 8.23 3.98
C LEU A 104 -13.08 7.25 5.04
N TYR A 105 -12.63 5.99 4.97
CA TYR A 105 -12.97 4.97 5.97
C TYR A 105 -12.52 5.41 7.37
N PHE A 106 -11.25 5.82 7.53
CA PHE A 106 -10.72 6.25 8.82
C PHE A 106 -11.30 7.57 9.30
N LYS A 107 -11.64 8.49 8.39
CA LYS A 107 -12.37 9.71 8.75
C LYS A 107 -13.75 9.39 9.32
N LYS A 108 -14.46 8.43 8.73
CA LYS A 108 -15.83 8.10 9.12
C LYS A 108 -15.91 7.28 10.40
N LEU A 109 -15.07 6.25 10.57
CA LEU A 109 -15.13 5.35 11.72
C LEU A 109 -14.28 5.81 12.91
N HIS A 110 -13.10 6.38 12.64
CA HIS A 110 -12.11 6.71 13.68
C HIS A 110 -11.87 8.21 13.83
N ASN A 111 -12.68 9.04 13.15
CA ASN A 111 -12.57 10.50 13.11
C ASN A 111 -11.14 11.03 12.88
N VAL A 112 -10.35 10.30 12.08
CA VAL A 112 -8.97 10.68 11.77
C VAL A 112 -8.98 12.01 11.01
N ASP A 113 -8.09 12.93 11.39
CA ASP A 113 -7.88 14.17 10.64
C ASP A 113 -7.24 13.84 9.28
N LEU A 114 -7.94 14.15 8.20
CA LEU A 114 -7.48 13.91 6.83
C LEU A 114 -6.12 14.57 6.56
N LYS A 115 -5.85 15.76 7.11
CA LYS A 115 -4.55 16.42 6.92
C LYS A 115 -3.41 15.62 7.54
N LYS A 116 -3.62 15.07 8.74
CA LYS A 116 -2.65 14.21 9.43
C LYS A 116 -2.45 12.91 8.67
N PHE A 117 -3.54 12.28 8.25
CA PHE A 117 -3.51 11.03 7.51
C PHE A 117 -2.78 11.17 6.17
N THR A 118 -3.08 12.23 5.41
CA THR A 118 -2.39 12.55 4.17
C THR A 118 -0.91 12.80 4.40
N LEU A 119 -0.54 13.57 5.45
CA LEU A 119 0.87 13.82 5.77
C LEU A 119 1.63 12.53 6.16
N ALA A 120 1.02 11.67 6.98
CA ALA A 120 1.59 10.38 7.33
C ALA A 120 1.72 9.45 6.11
N THR A 121 0.73 9.47 5.21
CA THR A 121 0.77 8.75 3.93
C THR A 121 1.87 9.27 3.00
N PHE A 122 2.11 10.59 2.97
CA PHE A 122 3.25 11.15 2.25
C PHE A 122 4.59 10.70 2.84
N ALA A 123 4.72 10.64 4.16
CA ALA A 123 5.92 10.10 4.79
C ALA A 123 6.19 8.64 4.37
N TYR A 124 5.13 7.84 4.26
CA TYR A 124 5.22 6.49 3.71
C TYR A 124 5.75 6.49 2.27
N TYR A 125 5.17 7.31 1.38
CA TYR A 125 5.62 7.38 -0.01
C TYR A 125 7.07 7.89 -0.16
N ILE A 126 7.52 8.77 0.74
CA ILE A 126 8.93 9.19 0.79
C ILE A 126 9.83 7.99 1.12
N PHE A 127 9.51 7.21 2.16
CA PHE A 127 10.27 5.99 2.46
C PHE A 127 10.25 5.00 1.30
N TYR A 128 9.08 4.82 0.68
CA TYR A 128 8.92 3.92 -0.44
C TYR A 128 9.83 4.34 -1.61
N ALA A 129 9.75 5.61 -2.02
CA ALA A 129 10.58 6.14 -3.10
C ALA A 129 12.08 6.06 -2.80
N LEU A 130 12.48 6.33 -1.55
CA LEU A 130 13.89 6.26 -1.14
C LEU A 130 14.43 4.83 -1.22
N PHE A 131 13.75 3.88 -0.60
CA PHE A 131 14.18 2.48 -0.61
C PHE A 131 14.11 1.89 -2.02
N SER A 132 13.03 2.12 -2.76
CA SER A 132 12.92 1.66 -4.15
C SER A 132 14.00 2.28 -5.04
N GLY A 133 14.31 3.57 -4.86
CA GLY A 133 15.39 4.24 -5.60
C GLY A 133 16.76 3.64 -5.30
N ILE A 134 17.05 3.33 -4.02
CA ILE A 134 18.30 2.66 -3.63
C ILE A 134 18.38 1.27 -4.28
N PHE A 135 17.32 0.46 -4.22
CA PHE A 135 17.29 -0.88 -4.79
C PHE A 135 17.41 -0.87 -6.32
N LEU A 136 16.71 0.04 -6.99
CA LEU A 136 16.77 0.20 -8.45
C LEU A 136 18.19 0.49 -8.92
N LEU A 137 18.91 1.31 -8.15
CA LEU A 137 20.25 1.73 -8.49
C LEU A 137 21.34 0.83 -7.88
N ALA A 138 21.00 -0.14 -7.03
CA ALA A 138 21.95 -0.98 -6.31
C ALA A 138 22.87 -1.80 -7.24
N SER A 139 22.38 -2.18 -8.44
CA SER A 139 23.18 -2.89 -9.45
C SER A 139 24.14 -1.98 -10.22
N SER A 140 23.92 -0.66 -10.20
CA SER A 140 24.64 0.35 -11.00
C SER A 140 25.41 1.37 -10.15
N ILE A 141 25.22 1.36 -8.83
CA ILE A 141 25.80 2.33 -7.89
C ILE A 141 27.22 1.92 -7.52
N THR A 142 28.17 2.76 -7.92
CA THR A 142 29.48 2.82 -7.27
C THR A 142 29.31 3.47 -5.89
N TRP A 143 30.11 3.10 -4.90
CA TRP A 143 29.85 3.37 -3.47
C TRP A 143 29.76 4.87 -3.11
N TRP A 144 30.26 5.76 -3.98
CA TRP A 144 30.15 7.23 -3.84
C TRP A 144 28.77 7.80 -4.19
N LEU A 145 27.90 7.09 -4.92
CA LEU A 145 26.52 7.53 -5.14
C LEU A 145 25.65 7.38 -3.88
N LEU A 146 25.98 6.43 -2.99
CA LEU A 146 25.35 6.31 -1.67
C LEU A 146 25.61 7.56 -0.82
N THR A 147 26.81 8.15 -0.92
CA THR A 147 27.12 9.38 -0.18
C THR A 147 26.37 10.58 -0.73
N LEU A 148 26.10 10.64 -2.05
CA LEU A 148 25.23 11.66 -2.65
C LEU A 148 23.76 11.52 -2.22
N PHE A 149 23.23 10.30 -2.11
CA PHE A 149 21.89 10.09 -1.55
C PHE A 149 21.81 10.50 -0.08
N ALA A 150 22.83 10.16 0.72
CA ALA A 150 22.92 10.58 2.12
C ALA A 150 23.05 12.11 2.25
N ALA A 151 23.80 12.76 1.37
CA ALA A 151 23.95 14.20 1.30
C ALA A 151 22.65 14.89 0.86
N GLY A 152 21.97 14.36 -0.16
CA GLY A 152 20.67 14.86 -0.62
C GLY A 152 19.59 14.74 0.45
N PHE A 153 19.54 13.60 1.15
CA PHE A 153 18.63 13.40 2.27
C PHE A 153 18.94 14.37 3.43
N SER A 154 20.22 14.55 3.76
CA SER A 154 20.67 15.53 4.75
C SER A 154 20.29 16.97 4.36
N LEU A 155 20.46 17.36 3.09
CA LEU A 155 20.11 18.68 2.58
C LEU A 155 18.59 18.92 2.64
N VAL A 156 17.78 17.93 2.25
CA VAL A 156 16.31 18.02 2.38
C VAL A 156 15.91 18.14 3.85
N PHE A 157 16.56 17.40 4.74
CA PHE A 157 16.31 17.48 6.18
C PHE A 157 16.69 18.85 6.76
N ILE A 158 17.86 19.40 6.37
CA ILE A 158 18.32 20.73 6.77
C ILE A 158 17.38 21.81 6.21
N TYR A 159 16.98 21.71 4.94
CA TYR A 159 16.05 22.64 4.31
C TYR A 159 14.67 22.61 4.98
N ALA A 160 14.16 21.42 5.31
CA ALA A 160 12.92 21.25 6.06
C ALA A 160 13.03 21.82 7.48
N LYS A 161 14.20 21.71 8.12
CA LYS A 161 14.47 22.27 9.45
C LYS A 161 14.60 23.80 9.43
N ALA A 162 15.15 24.36 8.36
CA ALA A 162 15.29 25.81 8.16
C ALA A 162 13.96 26.54 7.91
N ARG A 163 12.88 25.80 7.60
CA ARG A 163 11.51 26.32 7.41
C ARG A 163 10.64 25.96 8.63
N PRO A 164 10.55 26.82 9.67
CA PRO A 164 9.81 26.50 10.91
C PRO A 164 8.30 26.25 10.68
N TYR A 165 7.74 26.81 9.62
CA TYR A 165 6.34 26.57 9.21
C TYR A 165 6.08 25.09 8.85
N THR A 166 7.03 24.42 8.21
CA THR A 166 6.94 23.00 7.84
C THR A 166 7.06 22.11 9.08
N LEU A 167 7.97 22.45 9.99
CA LEU A 167 8.14 21.74 11.27
C LEU A 167 6.90 21.81 12.17
N ASN A 168 6.18 22.95 12.19
CA ASN A 168 4.95 23.06 12.98
C ASN A 168 3.82 22.16 12.45
N LYS A 169 3.76 21.88 11.15
CA LYS A 169 2.82 20.88 10.58
C LYS A 169 3.22 19.44 10.92
N ILE A 170 4.52 19.14 11.00
CA ILE A 170 5.03 17.80 11.32
C ILE A 170 4.86 17.48 12.82
N LYS A 171 4.94 18.48 13.71
CA LYS A 171 4.66 18.33 15.16
C LYS A 171 3.25 17.82 15.47
N ILE A 172 2.33 17.88 14.50
CA ILE A 172 0.97 17.36 14.63
C ILE A 172 0.97 15.81 14.67
N LEU A 173 2.00 15.17 14.10
CA LEU A 173 2.19 13.72 14.08
C LEU A 173 2.94 13.20 15.31
N ASN A 174 2.73 11.93 15.64
CA ASN A 174 3.47 11.21 16.67
C ASN A 174 4.74 10.56 16.09
N LEU A 175 5.81 11.35 16.02
CA LEU A 175 7.08 10.94 15.38
C LEU A 175 7.74 9.69 15.97
N ARG A 176 7.33 9.22 17.16
CA ARG A 176 7.81 7.96 17.74
C ARG A 176 7.62 6.76 16.79
N PHE A 177 6.58 6.79 15.96
CA PHE A 177 6.25 5.70 15.05
C PHE A 177 6.84 5.85 13.65
N ILE A 178 7.67 6.88 13.40
CA ILE A 178 8.26 7.09 12.07
C ILE A 178 9.26 5.99 11.70
N GLY A 179 10.02 5.49 12.68
CA GLY A 179 10.92 4.35 12.49
C GLY A 179 10.15 3.06 12.19
N TYR A 180 9.01 2.85 12.85
CA TYR A 180 8.14 1.71 12.57
C TYR A 180 7.58 1.77 11.14
N LEU A 181 7.16 2.95 10.67
CA LEU A 181 6.75 3.15 9.29
C LEU A 181 7.88 2.84 8.30
N GLY A 182 9.09 3.32 8.57
CA GLY A 182 10.28 3.04 7.76
C GLY A 182 10.57 1.55 7.66
N ILE A 183 10.62 0.83 8.80
CA ILE A 183 10.87 -0.62 8.81
C ILE A 183 9.78 -1.38 8.04
N ALA A 184 8.50 -1.06 8.25
CA ALA A 184 7.40 -1.71 7.55
C ALA A 184 7.48 -1.48 6.02
N THR A 185 7.92 -0.29 5.61
CA THR A 185 8.12 0.06 4.19
C THR A 185 9.32 -0.68 3.59
N LEU A 186 10.40 -0.83 4.34
CA LEU A 186 11.56 -1.61 3.91
C LEU A 186 11.20 -3.09 3.70
N VAL A 187 10.46 -3.69 4.64
CA VAL A 187 9.97 -5.07 4.51
C VAL A 187 9.09 -5.23 3.28
N GLN A 188 8.17 -4.28 3.03
CA GLN A 188 7.35 -4.29 1.81
C GLN A 188 8.21 -4.34 0.54
N ILE A 189 9.26 -3.51 0.46
CA ILE A 189 10.12 -3.42 -0.72
C ILE A 189 10.99 -4.65 -0.89
N LEU A 190 11.50 -5.24 0.21
CA LEU A 190 12.23 -6.50 0.17
C LEU A 190 11.37 -7.62 -0.41
N ILE A 191 10.10 -7.70 -0.04
CA ILE A 191 9.16 -8.68 -0.60
C ILE A 191 8.88 -8.40 -2.07
N GLN A 192 8.81 -7.13 -2.47
CA GLN A 192 8.53 -6.73 -3.85
C GLN A 192 9.74 -6.91 -4.80
N ALA A 193 10.96 -6.91 -4.26
CA ALA A 193 12.19 -7.03 -5.03
C ALA A 193 12.62 -8.48 -5.33
N VAL A 194 11.96 -9.46 -4.70
CA VAL A 194 12.15 -10.92 -4.92
C VAL A 194 11.23 -11.39 -6.03
#